data_AF-A0A9P7JUQ7-F1
#
_entry.id   AF-A0A9P7JUQ7-F1
#
_cell.length_a   1.000
_cell.length_b   1.000
_cell.length_c   1.000
_cell.angle_alpha   90.00
_cell.angle_beta   90.00
_cell.angle_gamma   90.00
#
_symmetry.space_group_name_H-M   'P 1'
#
loop_
_entity.id
_entity.type
_entity.pdbx_description
1 polymer ?
#
loop_
_entity_poly.entity_id
_entity_poly.type
_entity_poly.pdbx_seq_one_letter_code
_entity_poly.pdbx_strand_id
1 'polypeptide(L)'
;QRTKVIREFWDTERSYVQGLDLMHDHFLTPIIVSLDSSRPLLMRTELTTIFSNFIDIWNFHHAFFSALTALLYPSLSHLDVPNPNPPPLSALLLSHFPYLSLYTPFITAFPSSISFL
;
A
#
# COMPACT_ATOMS: atom_id res chain seq x y z
N GLN A 1 -19.99 13.50 -12.71
CA GLN A 1 -19.50 13.59 -11.31
C GLN A 1 -18.87 12.25 -10.84
N ARG A 2 -19.59 11.12 -10.87
CA ARG A 2 -19.08 9.79 -10.48
C ARG A 2 -17.75 9.39 -11.14
N THR A 3 -17.64 9.48 -12.47
CA THR A 3 -16.40 9.11 -13.20
C THR A 3 -15.19 9.94 -12.77
N LYS A 4 -15.40 11.22 -12.42
CA LYS A 4 -14.33 12.10 -11.90
C LYS A 4 -13.84 11.58 -10.55
N VAL A 5 -14.76 11.27 -9.63
CA VAL A 5 -14.42 10.74 -8.30
C VAL A 5 -13.71 9.39 -8.40
N ILE A 6 -14.15 8.52 -9.31
CA ILE A 6 -13.51 7.22 -9.55
C ILE A 6 -12.07 7.39 -10.06
N ARG A 7 -11.86 8.30 -11.01
CA ARG A 7 -10.51 8.62 -11.52
C ARG A 7 -9.63 9.18 -10.41
N GLU A 8 -10.14 10.14 -9.64
CA GLU A 8 -9.41 10.72 -8.51
C GLU A 8 -9.01 9.65 -7.49
N PHE A 9 -9.93 8.76 -7.12
CA PHE A 9 -9.66 7.64 -6.22
C PHE A 9 -8.57 6.71 -6.76
N TRP A 10 -8.61 6.36 -8.06
CA TRP A 10 -7.57 5.57 -8.70
C TRP A 10 -6.22 6.29 -8.75
N ASP A 11 -6.20 7.59 -9.07
CA ASP A 11 -4.98 8.40 -9.11
C ASP A 11 -4.34 8.50 -7.71
N THR A 12 -5.15 8.69 -6.67
CA THR A 12 -4.66 8.73 -5.29
C THR A 12 -4.14 7.38 -4.82
N GLU A 13 -4.83 6.29 -5.18
CA GLU A 13 -4.39 4.94 -4.83
C GLU A 13 -3.06 4.59 -5.51
N ARG A 14 -2.89 4.97 -6.78
CA ARG A 14 -1.63 4.83 -7.51
C ARG A 14 -0.49 5.55 -6.79
N SER A 15 -0.70 6.82 -6.43
CA SER A 15 0.31 7.62 -5.72
C SER A 15 0.62 7.05 -4.34
N TYR A 16 -0.37 6.49 -3.65
CA TYR A 16 -0.19 5.84 -2.36
C TYR A 16 0.68 4.59 -2.48
N VAL A 17 0.35 3.68 -3.40
CA VAL A 17 1.13 2.47 -3.68
C VAL A 17 2.58 2.80 -4.05
N GLN A 18 2.80 3.81 -4.90
CA GLN A 18 4.14 4.30 -5.23
C GLN A 18 4.92 4.79 -4.00
N GLY A 19 4.24 5.46 -3.07
CA GLY A 19 4.84 5.85 -1.79
C GLY A 19 5.23 4.64 -0.94
N LEU A 20 4.39 3.60 -0.92
CA LEU A 20 4.70 2.37 -0.20
C LEU A 20 5.86 1.60 -0.86
N ASP A 21 5.96 1.58 -2.19
CA ASP A 21 7.09 1.01 -2.93
C ASP A 21 8.40 1.69 -2.55
N LEU A 22 8.39 3.02 -2.49
CA LEU A 22 9.55 3.79 -2.05
C LEU A 22 9.95 3.40 -0.62
N MET A 23 8.99 3.28 0.30
CA MET A 23 9.26 2.84 1.68
C MET A 23 9.83 1.40 1.73
N HIS A 24 9.28 0.49 0.93
CA HIS A 24 9.75 -0.90 0.85
C HIS A 24 11.18 -1.00 0.30
N ASP A 25 11.44 -0.33 -0.83
CA ASP A 25 12.68 -0.49 -1.60
C ASP A 25 13.84 0.33 -1.04
N HIS A 26 13.56 1.53 -0.52
CA HIS A 26 14.61 2.45 -0.07
C HIS A 26 14.82 2.49 1.45
N PHE A 27 13.88 1.96 2.24
CA PHE A 27 14.03 1.93 3.69
C PHE A 27 14.02 0.50 4.22
N LEU A 28 12.93 -0.24 4.04
CA LEU A 28 12.79 -1.56 4.66
C LEU A 28 13.83 -2.56 4.15
N THR A 29 13.95 -2.72 2.83
CA THR A 29 14.87 -3.68 2.22
C THR A 29 16.33 -3.42 2.60
N PRO A 30 16.88 -2.19 2.49
CA PRO A 30 18.26 -1.92 2.92
C PRO A 30 18.49 -2.17 4.41
N ILE A 31 17.52 -1.85 5.28
CA ILE A 31 17.66 -2.10 6.71
C ILE A 31 17.66 -3.61 7.01
N ILE A 32 16.79 -4.40 6.36
CA ILE A 32 16.81 -5.86 6.48
C ILE A 32 18.18 -6.41 6.06
N VAL A 33 18.72 -5.96 4.92
CA VAL A 33 20.06 -6.36 4.45
C VAL A 33 21.14 -5.98 5.47
N SER A 34 21.02 -4.83 6.13
CA SER A 34 21.97 -4.41 7.16
C SER A 34 22.01 -5.33 8.39
N LEU A 35 20.93 -6.08 8.67
CA LEU A 35 20.87 -6.99 9.81
C LEU A 35 21.90 -8.13 9.74
N ASP A 36 22.33 -8.50 8.53
CA ASP A 36 23.34 -9.54 8.31
C ASP A 36 24.77 -8.99 8.31
N SER A 37 24.92 -7.66 8.44
CA SER A 37 26.22 -7.01 8.51
C SER A 37 26.78 -7.00 9.94
N SER A 38 28.08 -6.76 10.08
CA SER A 38 28.74 -6.62 11.39
C SER A 38 28.30 -5.37 12.17
N ARG A 39 27.58 -4.44 11.53
CA ARG A 39 27.09 -3.18 12.12
C ARG A 39 25.67 -2.89 11.60
N PRO A 40 24.64 -3.55 12.15
CA PRO A 40 23.27 -3.34 11.71
C PRO A 40 22.81 -1.90 11.97
N LEU A 41 21.99 -1.36 11.08
CA LEU A 41 21.44 0.00 11.21
C LEU A 41 20.39 0.10 12.30
N LEU A 42 19.61 -0.98 12.47
CA LEU A 42 18.59 -1.14 13.50
C LEU A 42 18.64 -2.55 14.07
N MET A 43 18.20 -2.71 15.31
CA MET A 43 17.94 -4.01 15.90
C MET A 43 16.64 -4.59 15.33
N ARG A 44 16.53 -5.92 15.31
CA ARG A 44 15.34 -6.61 14.78
C ARG A 44 14.05 -6.16 15.48
N THR A 45 14.10 -5.88 16.78
CA THR A 45 12.97 -5.38 17.58
C THR A 45 12.52 -3.97 17.20
N GLU A 46 13.47 -3.09 16.87
CA GLU A 46 13.18 -1.73 16.41
C GLU A 46 12.55 -1.79 15.02
N LEU A 47 13.09 -2.61 14.12
CA LEU A 47 12.54 -2.85 12.79
C LEU A 47 11.10 -3.39 12.85
N THR A 48 10.82 -4.40 13.69
CA THR A 48 9.46 -4.93 13.84
C THR A 48 8.49 -3.88 14.38
N THR A 49 8.96 -2.95 15.22
CA THR A 49 8.13 -1.89 15.78
C THR A 49 7.83 -0.83 14.72
N ILE A 50 8.87 -0.31 14.05
CA ILE A 50 8.76 0.75 13.04
C ILE A 50 7.92 0.30 11.83
N PHE A 51 8.15 -0.91 11.33
CA PHE A 51 7.46 -1.46 10.16
C PHE A 51 6.32 -2.43 10.53
N SER A 52 5.70 -2.24 11.70
CA SER A 52 4.63 -3.10 12.22
C SER A 52 3.57 -3.41 11.16
N ASN A 53 3.51 -4.66 10.71
CA ASN A 53 2.57 -5.17 9.71
C ASN A 53 2.64 -4.47 8.33
N PHE A 54 3.72 -3.74 8.06
CA PHE A 54 3.88 -2.94 6.83
C PHE A 54 3.83 -3.80 5.57
N ILE A 55 4.47 -4.97 5.55
CA ILE A 55 4.49 -5.86 4.39
C ILE A 55 3.07 -6.32 4.00
N ASP A 56 2.23 -6.61 4.99
CA ASP A 56 0.84 -7.03 4.72
C ASP A 56 0.00 -5.86 4.18
N ILE A 57 0.20 -4.65 4.71
CA ILE A 57 -0.43 -3.43 4.19
C ILE A 57 0.04 -3.14 2.76
N TRP A 58 1.35 -3.23 2.50
CA TRP A 58 1.95 -3.04 1.19
C TRP A 58 1.38 -4.03 0.16
N ASN A 59 1.38 -5.32 0.47
CA ASN A 59 0.78 -6.36 -0.39
C ASN A 59 -0.72 -6.13 -0.63
N PHE A 60 -1.45 -5.76 0.41
CA PHE A 60 -2.88 -5.47 0.30
C PHE A 60 -3.17 -4.34 -0.69
N HIS A 61 -2.46 -3.21 -0.58
CA HIS A 61 -2.67 -2.07 -1.47
C HIS A 61 -2.24 -2.34 -2.91
N HIS A 62 -1.18 -3.12 -3.13
CA HIS A 62 -0.84 -3.63 -4.47
C HIS A 62 -1.94 -4.48 -5.08
N ALA A 63 -2.45 -5.44 -4.32
CA ALA A 63 -3.53 -6.32 -4.78
C ALA A 63 -4.81 -5.52 -5.08
N PHE A 64 -5.17 -4.59 -4.19
CA PHE A 64 -6.33 -3.72 -4.36
C PHE A 64 -6.18 -2.80 -5.59
N PHE A 65 -5.03 -2.14 -5.74
CA PHE A 65 -4.77 -1.25 -6.88
C PHE A 65 -4.77 -2.00 -8.21
N SER A 66 -4.22 -3.22 -8.23
CA SER A 66 -4.27 -4.10 -9.40
C SER A 66 -5.73 -4.44 -9.78
N ALA A 67 -6.55 -4.86 -8.81
CA ALA A 67 -7.96 -5.16 -9.02
C ALA A 67 -8.78 -3.91 -9.45
N LEU A 68 -8.49 -2.76 -8.84
CA LEU A 68 -9.11 -1.48 -9.21
C LEU A 68 -8.74 -1.09 -10.65
N THR A 69 -7.48 -1.23 -11.02
CA THR A 69 -7.00 -0.92 -12.38
C THR A 69 -7.64 -1.85 -13.41
N ALA A 70 -7.72 -3.16 -13.14
CA ALA A 70 -8.38 -4.11 -14.03
C ALA A 70 -9.87 -3.80 -14.23
N LEU A 71 -10.54 -3.30 -13.18
CA LEU A 71 -11.95 -2.91 -13.23
C LEU A 71 -12.19 -1.64 -14.09
N LEU A 72 -11.27 -0.68 -14.01
CA LEU A 72 -11.40 0.63 -14.67
C LEU A 72 -10.80 0.66 -16.08
N TYR A 73 -9.76 -0.12 -16.32
CA TYR A 73 -8.99 -0.19 -17.57
C TYR A 73 -8.83 -1.65 -18.03
N PRO A 74 -9.92 -2.31 -18.45
CA PRO A 74 -9.88 -3.73 -18.86
C PRO A 74 -9.02 -3.99 -20.10
N SER A 75 -8.70 -2.96 -20.87
CA SER A 75 -7.80 -3.04 -22.03
C SER A 75 -6.46 -2.40 -21.71
N LEU A 76 -5.43 -3.23 -21.47
CA LEU A 76 -4.06 -2.79 -21.15
C LEU A 76 -3.38 -2.01 -22.28
N SER A 77 -3.92 -2.08 -23.50
CA SER A 77 -3.45 -1.35 -24.68
C SER A 77 -3.80 0.14 -24.68
N HIS A 78 -4.71 0.61 -23.80
CA HIS A 78 -5.08 2.03 -23.68
C HIS A 78 -5.41 2.37 -22.21
N LEU A 79 -4.37 2.53 -21.38
CA LEU A 79 -4.53 3.08 -20.02
C LEU A 79 -5.00 4.55 -20.01
N ASP A 80 -5.04 5.21 -21.17
CA ASP A 80 -5.51 6.59 -21.31
C ASP A 80 -7.04 6.71 -21.34
N VAL A 81 -7.74 5.63 -21.69
CA VAL A 81 -9.21 5.64 -21.88
C VAL A 81 -9.87 4.74 -20.83
N PRO A 82 -10.37 5.31 -19.71
CA PRO A 82 -11.12 4.53 -18.73
C PRO A 82 -12.42 4.00 -19.35
N ASN A 83 -12.90 2.87 -18.83
CA ASN A 83 -14.21 2.35 -19.18
C ASN A 83 -15.26 3.45 -18.99
N PRO A 84 -16.05 3.82 -20.02
CA PRO A 84 -17.03 4.90 -19.93
C PRO A 84 -18.14 4.61 -18.92
N ASN A 85 -18.39 3.34 -18.63
CA ASN A 85 -19.37 2.91 -17.63
C ASN A 85 -18.79 1.79 -16.75
N PRO A 86 -17.89 2.11 -15.82
CA PRO A 86 -17.26 1.10 -14.98
C PRO A 86 -18.31 0.48 -14.04
N PRO A 87 -18.17 -0.79 -13.66
CA PRO A 87 -19.03 -1.42 -12.67
C PRO A 87 -19.00 -0.66 -11.32
N PRO A 88 -19.95 -0.93 -10.42
CA PRO A 88 -19.94 -0.32 -9.08
C PRO A 88 -18.66 -0.66 -8.31
N LEU A 89 -17.97 0.35 -7.78
CA LEU A 89 -16.79 0.15 -6.92
C LEU A 89 -17.15 -0.51 -5.58
N SER A 90 -18.40 -0.44 -5.16
CA SER A 90 -18.86 -0.96 -3.86
C SER A 90 -18.55 -2.44 -3.67
N ALA A 91 -18.69 -3.26 -4.72
CA ALA A 91 -18.36 -4.69 -4.64
C ALA A 91 -16.86 -4.91 -4.34
N LEU A 92 -15.99 -4.15 -5.01
CA LEU A 92 -14.55 -4.21 -4.78
C LEU A 92 -14.19 -3.68 -3.38
N LEU A 93 -14.76 -2.56 -2.95
CA LEU A 93 -14.49 -2.00 -1.63
C LEU A 93 -14.95 -2.96 -0.51
N LEU A 94 -16.14 -3.55 -0.64
CA LEU A 94 -16.68 -4.49 0.34
C LEU A 94 -15.84 -5.76 0.46
N SER A 95 -15.32 -6.28 -0.67
CA SER A 95 -14.46 -7.48 -0.62
C SER A 95 -13.11 -7.21 0.03
N HIS A 96 -12.65 -5.94 0.04
CA HIS A 96 -11.37 -5.54 0.60
C HIS A 96 -11.47 -4.93 2.01
N PHE A 97 -12.65 -4.46 2.41
CA PHE A 97 -12.90 -3.81 3.71
C PHE A 97 -12.39 -4.60 4.93
N PRO A 98 -12.54 -5.94 5.02
CA PRO A 98 -12.05 -6.69 6.18
C PRO A 98 -10.53 -6.57 6.38
N TYR A 99 -9.76 -6.37 5.32
CA TYR A 99 -8.30 -6.26 5.38
C TYR A 99 -7.82 -4.90 5.91
N LEU A 100 -8.71 -3.92 6.11
CA LEU A 100 -8.33 -2.68 6.79
C LEU A 100 -7.92 -2.91 8.25
N SER A 101 -8.28 -4.05 8.85
CA SER A 101 -7.75 -4.44 10.17
C SER A 101 -6.23 -4.66 10.18
N LEU A 102 -5.60 -4.85 9.01
CA LEU A 102 -4.14 -4.91 8.88
C LEU A 102 -3.45 -3.61 9.34
N TYR A 103 -4.19 -2.49 9.40
CA TYR A 103 -3.67 -1.24 9.95
C TYR A 103 -3.58 -1.21 11.47
N THR A 104 -4.29 -2.08 12.18
CA THR A 104 -4.33 -2.04 13.65
C THR A 104 -2.94 -2.12 14.26
N PRO A 105 -2.07 -3.10 13.93
CA PRO A 105 -0.73 -3.18 14.51
C PRO A 105 0.09 -1.92 14.20
N PHE A 106 0.05 -1.44 12.95
CA PHE A 106 0.76 -0.24 12.51
C PHE A 106 0.35 1.01 13.32
N ILE A 107 -0.95 1.27 13.44
CA ILE A 107 -1.48 2.42 14.19
C ILE A 107 -1.14 2.32 15.67
N THR A 108 -1.28 1.13 16.26
CA THR A 108 -0.98 0.93 17.69
C THR A 108 0.50 1.08 18.03
N ALA A 109 1.40 0.70 17.11
CA ALA A 109 2.85 0.83 17.29
C ALA A 109 3.36 2.24 16.97
N PHE A 110 2.61 3.05 16.23
CA PHE A 110 3.04 4.35 15.72
C PHE A 110 3.66 5.29 16.79
N PRO A 111 3.10 5.44 18.01
CA PRO A 111 3.73 6.27 19.04
C PRO A 111 5.13 5.78 19.44
N SER A 112 5.33 4.46 19.52
CA SER A 112 6.63 3.86 19.78
C SER A 112 7.57 4.01 18.58
N SER A 113 7.07 3.84 17.35
CA SER A 113 7.86 4.02 16.13
C SER A 113 8.46 5.41 16.01
N ILE A 114 7.70 6.47 16.34
CA ILE A 114 8.19 7.85 16.32
C ILE A 114 9.25 8.11 17.39
N SER A 115 9.23 7.41 18.52
CA SER A 115 10.26 7.58 19.56
C SER A 115 11.65 7.08 19.17
N PHE A 116 11.73 6.25 18.12
CA PHE A 116 12.99 5.76 17.56
C PHE A 116 13.55 6.68 16.45
N LEU A 117 12.80 7.71 16.03
CA LEU A 117 13.16 8.70 15.02
C LEU A 117 13.62 10.01 15.67
#